data_AF-A0AAV3NX31-F1
#
_entry.id   AF-A0AAV3NX31-F1
#
_cell.length_a   1.000
_cell.length_b   1.000
_cell.length_c   1.000
_cell.angle_alpha   90.00
_cell.angle_beta   90.00
_cell.angle_gamma   90.00
#
_symmetry.space_group_name_H-M   'P 1'
#
loop_
_entity.id
_entity.type
_entity.pdbx_description
1 polymer ?
#
loop_
_entity_poly.entity_id
_entity_poly.type
_entity_poly.pdbx_seq_one_letter_code
_entity_poly.pdbx_strand_id
1 'polypeptide(L)'
;MLQLRHMVRPHVNREVKNGRDTNCLFDNWHEAGQVPRFGFVEWLACLNRLPTKNRLQSWNIAVDEKCVFCHDRVNRDHLFFECSFSATILRKLLLYLKEHHPPQP
;
A
#
# COMPACT_ATOMS: atom_id res chain seq x y z
N MET A 1 12.59 2.90 -3.72
CA MET A 1 12.01 2.73 -2.37
C MET A 1 13.03 2.24 -1.35
N LEU A 2 13.73 1.12 -1.57
CA LEU A 2 14.73 0.62 -0.60
C LEU A 2 15.90 1.60 -0.34
N GLN A 3 16.36 2.30 -1.38
CA GLN A 3 17.44 3.30 -1.27
C GLN A 3 17.07 4.52 -0.42
N LEU A 4 15.79 4.90 -0.40
CA LEU A 4 15.27 6.05 0.35
C LEU A 4 14.87 5.68 1.78
N ARG A 5 15.06 4.42 2.22
CA ARG A 5 14.59 3.91 3.50
C ARG A 5 15.04 4.79 4.67
N HIS A 6 16.28 5.24 4.68
CA HIS A 6 16.84 6.06 5.76
C HIS A 6 16.20 7.47 5.82
N MET A 7 15.80 8.02 4.67
CA MET A 7 15.09 9.30 4.58
C MET A 7 13.60 9.15 4.92
N VAL A 8 12.98 8.04 4.54
CA VAL A 8 11.54 7.79 4.72
C VAL A 8 11.19 7.37 6.15
N ARG A 9 12.05 6.57 6.79
CA ARG A 9 11.78 5.95 8.10
C ARG A 9 11.44 6.94 9.22
N PRO A 10 12.11 8.10 9.38
CA PRO A 10 11.75 9.08 10.41
C PRO A 10 10.35 9.66 10.23
N HIS A 11 9.95 9.94 8.99
CA HIS A 11 8.62 10.48 8.67
C HIS A 11 7.53 9.45 8.87
N VAL A 12 7.76 8.21 8.42
CA VAL A 12 6.85 7.08 8.69
C VAL A 12 6.72 6.86 10.19
N ASN A 13 7.81 6.87 10.96
CA ASN A 13 7.72 6.71 12.41
C ASN A 13 6.99 7.87 13.10
N ARG A 14 7.01 9.09 12.55
CA ARG A 14 6.30 10.24 13.10
C ARG A 14 4.81 10.20 12.79
N GLU A 15 4.46 9.96 11.53
CA GLU A 15 3.08 10.01 11.06
C GLU A 15 2.33 8.70 11.25
N VAL A 16 3.03 7.56 11.10
CA VAL A 16 2.49 6.22 11.27
C VAL A 16 2.54 5.77 12.73
N LYS A 17 3.49 6.32 13.52
CA LYS A 17 4.00 5.76 14.79
C LYS A 17 4.66 4.40 14.57
N ASN A 18 5.59 4.03 15.44
CA ASN A 18 6.33 2.76 15.43
C ASN A 18 5.46 1.56 15.86
N GLY A 19 4.17 1.56 15.50
CA GLY A 19 3.22 0.48 15.78
C GLY A 19 2.83 0.31 17.25
N ARG A 20 3.56 0.90 18.20
CA ARG A 20 3.25 0.75 19.65
C ARG A 20 1.92 1.36 20.08
N ASP A 21 1.47 2.44 19.42
CA ASP A 21 0.15 3.07 19.68
C ASP A 21 -0.81 2.95 18.47
N THR A 22 -0.44 2.15 17.47
CA THR A 22 -1.19 1.95 16.21
C THR A 22 -1.14 0.46 15.91
N ASN A 23 -2.06 -0.26 16.55
CA ASN A 23 -2.22 -1.71 16.55
C ASN A 23 -2.51 -2.30 15.15
N CYS A 24 -1.48 -2.36 14.33
CA CYS A 24 -1.49 -3.13 13.07
C CYS A 24 -0.08 -3.50 12.60
N LEU A 25 0.97 -2.81 13.07
CA LEU A 25 2.37 -3.20 12.84
C LEU A 25 2.93 -4.14 13.92
N PHE A 26 2.32 -4.24 15.10
CA PHE A 26 2.90 -4.97 16.24
C PHE A 26 2.01 -6.07 16.86
N ASP A 27 0.75 -6.21 16.45
CA ASP A 27 -0.10 -7.30 16.96
C ASP A 27 0.19 -8.61 16.20
N ASN A 28 1.35 -9.18 16.50
CA ASN A 28 1.64 -10.61 16.35
C ASN A 28 1.00 -11.45 17.48
N TRP A 29 0.08 -10.88 18.27
CA TRP A 29 -0.49 -11.48 19.48
C TRP A 29 -1.98 -11.13 19.71
N HIS A 30 -2.83 -11.17 18.69
CA HIS A 30 -4.28 -11.24 18.90
C HIS A 30 -4.72 -12.71 18.88
N GLU A 31 -5.58 -13.15 19.81
CA GLU A 31 -6.12 -14.52 19.85
C GLU A 31 -6.86 -14.93 18.56
N ALA A 32 -7.16 -13.97 17.68
CA ALA A 32 -7.80 -14.16 16.38
C ALA A 32 -6.81 -14.38 15.20
N GLY A 33 -5.49 -14.37 15.43
CA GLY A 33 -4.47 -14.65 14.42
C GLY A 33 -3.73 -13.41 13.86
N GLN A 34 -2.77 -13.67 12.96
CA GLN A 34 -1.98 -12.62 12.29
C GLN A 34 -2.87 -11.79 11.38
N VAL A 35 -2.87 -10.45 11.54
CA VAL A 35 -3.46 -9.56 10.53
C VAL A 35 -2.73 -9.82 9.21
N PRO A 36 -3.42 -10.24 8.14
CA PRO A 36 -2.76 -10.49 6.89
C PRO A 36 -2.08 -9.21 6.40
N ARG A 37 -0.86 -9.34 5.85
CA ARG A 37 -0.06 -8.20 5.38
C ARG A 37 -0.84 -7.27 4.43
N PHE A 38 -1.81 -7.81 3.69
CA PHE A 38 -2.68 -7.02 2.82
C PHE A 38 -3.63 -6.08 3.59
N GLY A 39 -4.19 -6.52 4.73
CA GLY A 39 -5.11 -5.71 5.53
C GLY A 39 -4.41 -4.50 6.17
N PHE A 40 -3.12 -4.63 6.50
CA PHE A 40 -2.33 -3.50 6.97
C PHE A 40 -2.07 -2.45 5.87
N VAL A 41 -1.73 -2.90 4.66
CA VAL A 41 -1.52 -2.00 3.52
C VAL A 41 -2.81 -1.29 3.15
N GLU A 42 -3.94 -2.00 3.20
CA GLU A 42 -5.28 -1.43 2.99
C GLU A 42 -5.64 -0.40 4.06
N TRP A 43 -5.41 -0.70 5.35
CA TRP A 43 -5.63 0.26 6.43
C TRP A 43 -4.82 1.55 6.25
N LEU A 44 -3.54 1.43 5.88
CA LEU A 44 -2.72 2.60 5.53
C LEU A 44 -3.25 3.33 4.30
N ALA A 45 -3.79 2.63 3.31
CA ALA A 45 -4.42 3.25 2.14
C ALA A 45 -5.65 4.08 2.56
N CYS A 46 -6.55 3.48 3.36
CA CYS A 46 -7.75 4.14 3.86
C CYS A 46 -7.43 5.42 4.64
N LEU A 47 -6.39 5.37 5.49
CA LEU A 47 -5.92 6.56 6.24
C LEU A 47 -5.09 7.53 5.41
N ASN A 48 -4.88 7.26 4.12
CA ASN A 48 -3.97 8.00 3.26
C ASN A 48 -2.59 8.17 3.92
N ARG A 49 -2.03 7.09 4.46
CA ARG A 49 -0.75 6.99 5.20
C ARG A 49 0.33 6.18 4.46
N LEU A 50 0.07 5.76 3.23
CA LEU A 50 1.05 5.06 2.41
C LEU A 50 2.19 5.99 1.98
N PRO A 51 3.45 5.51 1.99
CA PRO A 51 4.61 6.26 1.49
C PRO A 51 4.67 6.23 -0.04
N THR A 52 3.64 6.76 -0.71
CA THR A 52 3.62 6.95 -2.17
C THR A 52 4.58 8.07 -2.58
N LYS A 53 5.07 8.08 -3.83
CA LYS A 53 6.05 9.12 -4.25
C LYS A 53 5.50 10.54 -4.10
N ASN A 54 4.21 10.75 -4.36
CA ASN A 54 3.55 12.03 -4.13
C ASN A 54 3.60 12.47 -2.64
N ARG A 55 3.46 11.53 -1.70
CA ARG A 55 3.67 11.84 -0.27
C ARG A 55 5.14 12.08 0.08
N LEU A 56 6.07 11.39 -0.58
CA LEU A 56 7.50 11.63 -0.33
C LEU A 56 7.90 13.07 -0.67
N GLN A 57 7.32 13.66 -1.72
CA GLN A 57 7.54 15.07 -2.03
C GLN A 57 6.98 16.02 -0.97
N SER A 58 5.84 15.70 -0.33
CA SER A 58 5.32 16.50 0.79
C SER A 58 6.26 16.50 1.99
N TRP A 59 7.20 15.55 2.05
CA TRP A 59 8.29 15.51 3.03
C TRP A 59 9.60 16.14 2.53
N ASN A 60 9.56 16.89 1.42
CA ASN A 60 10.73 17.47 0.75
C ASN A 60 11.76 16.43 0.28
N ILE A 61 11.34 15.18 0.04
CA ILE A 61 12.21 14.16 -0.56
C ILE A 61 12.09 14.28 -2.08
N ALA A 62 13.21 14.61 -2.73
CA ALA A 62 13.27 14.75 -4.18
C ALA A 62 13.08 13.39 -4.88
N VAL A 63 11.85 13.15 -5.36
CA VAL A 63 11.47 11.99 -6.17
C VAL A 63 10.58 12.44 -7.33
N ASP A 64 10.57 11.66 -8.41
CA ASP A 64 9.61 11.86 -9.48
C ASP A 64 8.17 11.54 -9.02
N GLU A 65 7.15 12.11 -9.68
CA GLU A 65 5.73 11.82 -9.42
C GLU A 65 5.20 10.67 -10.27
N LYS A 66 6.06 9.87 -10.90
CA LYS A 66 5.64 8.86 -11.86
C LYS A 66 5.45 7.51 -11.19
N CYS A 67 4.34 6.86 -11.53
CA CYS A 67 4.05 5.48 -11.20
C CYS A 67 5.12 4.58 -11.83
N VAL A 68 5.65 3.65 -11.05
CA VAL A 68 6.69 2.72 -11.52
C VAL A 68 6.14 1.73 -12.56
N PHE A 69 4.82 1.55 -12.59
CA PHE A 69 4.18 0.58 -13.48
C PHE A 69 3.74 1.21 -14.80
N CYS A 70 2.95 2.28 -14.75
CA CYS A 70 2.37 2.89 -15.95
C CYS A 70 2.96 4.27 -16.31
N HIS A 71 3.92 4.78 -15.54
CA HIS A 71 4.61 6.06 -15.76
C HIS A 71 3.74 7.33 -15.70
N ASP A 72 2.47 7.21 -15.32
CA ASP A 72 1.54 8.32 -15.06
C ASP A 72 1.69 8.86 -13.63
N ARG A 73 0.97 9.90 -13.24
CA ARG A 73 1.07 10.52 -11.91
C ARG A 73 0.63 9.55 -10.81
N VAL A 74 1.52 9.28 -9.84
CA VAL A 74 1.24 8.37 -8.73
C VAL A 74 0.60 9.09 -7.56
N ASN A 75 -0.58 8.64 -7.16
CA ASN A 75 -1.20 8.94 -5.87
C ASN A 75 -1.76 7.63 -5.27
N ARG A 76 -2.46 7.71 -4.13
CA ARG A 76 -3.08 6.53 -3.52
C ARG A 76 -4.08 5.88 -4.48
N ASP A 77 -5.05 6.63 -4.97
CA ASP A 77 -6.16 6.12 -5.79
C ASP A 77 -5.67 5.56 -7.11
N HIS A 78 -4.65 6.18 -7.69
CA HIS A 78 -3.95 5.67 -8.84
C HIS A 78 -3.40 4.26 -8.61
N LEU A 79 -2.69 4.01 -7.50
CA LEU A 79 -2.06 2.71 -7.25
C LEU A 79 -3.07 1.56 -7.17
N PHE A 80 -4.25 1.82 -6.58
CA PHE A 80 -5.28 0.81 -6.31
C PHE A 80 -6.38 0.72 -7.37
N PHE A 81 -6.77 1.84 -8.00
CA PHE A 81 -7.99 1.92 -8.81
C PHE A 81 -7.77 2.45 -10.24
N GLU A 82 -6.86 3.40 -10.45
CA GLU A 82 -6.75 4.09 -11.74
C GLU A 82 -5.56 3.60 -12.60
N CYS A 83 -4.57 2.95 -11.99
CA CYS A 83 -3.38 2.47 -12.70
C CYS A 83 -3.78 1.39 -13.72
N SER A 84 -3.51 1.68 -15.00
CA SER A 84 -3.80 0.78 -16.12
C SER A 84 -3.13 -0.59 -15.98
N PHE A 85 -1.91 -0.60 -15.43
CA PHE A 85 -1.19 -1.83 -15.11
C PHE A 85 -1.91 -2.62 -14.00
N SER A 86 -2.21 -1.98 -12.86
CA SER A 86 -2.92 -2.62 -11.74
C SER A 86 -4.27 -3.19 -12.18
N ALA A 87 -5.04 -2.42 -12.96
CA ALA A 87 -6.33 -2.85 -13.50
C ALA A 87 -6.20 -4.10 -14.39
N THR A 88 -5.13 -4.20 -15.17
CA THR A 88 -4.86 -5.37 -16.02
C THR A 88 -4.60 -6.62 -15.18
N ILE A 89 -3.80 -6.49 -14.11
CA ILE A 89 -3.52 -7.60 -13.18
C ILE A 89 -4.78 -8.04 -12.45
N LEU A 90 -5.57 -7.10 -11.92
CA LEU A 90 -6.83 -7.39 -11.24
C LEU A 90 -7.81 -8.13 -12.15
N ARG A 91 -7.96 -7.70 -13.41
CA ARG A 91 -8.81 -8.41 -14.39
C ARG A 91 -8.35 -9.84 -14.61
N LYS A 92 -7.04 -10.07 -14.79
CA LYS A 92 -6.49 -11.43 -14.96
C LYS A 92 -6.74 -12.29 -13.74
N LEU A 93 -6.54 -11.74 -12.54
CA LEU A 93 -6.80 -12.45 -11.29
C LEU A 93 -8.28 -12.79 -11.13
N LEU A 94 -9.18 -11.87 -11.45
CA LEU A 94 -10.63 -12.11 -11.40
C LEU A 94 -11.06 -13.22 -12.36
N LEU A 95 -10.48 -13.27 -13.57
CA LEU A 95 -10.74 -14.37 -14.50
C LEU A 95 -10.23 -15.70 -13.94
N TYR A 96 -8.99 -15.73 -13.46
CA TYR A 96 -8.41 -16.92 -12.82
C TYR A 96 -9.25 -17.42 -11.64
N LEU A 97 -9.69 -16.52 -10.76
CA LEU A 97 -10.52 -16.88 -9.61
C LEU A 97 -11.90 -17.38 -10.04
N LYS A 98 -12.51 -16.80 -11.09
CA LYS A 98 -13.78 -17.31 -11.63
C LYS A 98 -13.64 -18.73 -12.18
N GLU A 99 -12.52 -19.06 -12.80
CA GLU A 99 -12.26 -20.39 -13.35
C GLU A 99 -11.96 -21.43 -12.26
N HIS A 100 -11.21 -21.07 -11.22
CA HIS A 100 -10.72 -22.02 -10.22
C HIS A 100 -11.46 -22.01 -8.86
N HIS A 101 -12.18 -20.94 -8.55
CA HIS A 101 -12.92 -20.76 -7.29
C HIS A 101 -14.28 -20.10 -7.57
N PRO A 102 -15.21 -20.84 -8.21
CA PRO A 102 -16.55 -20.32 -8.46
C PRO A 102 -17.21 -19.91 -7.12
N PRO A 103 -17.96 -18.79 -7.10
CA PRO A 103 -18.64 -18.36 -5.88
C PRO A 103 -19.57 -19.48 -5.39
N GLN A 104 -19.41 -19.89 -4.14
CA GLN A 104 -20.34 -20.84 -3.52
C GLN A 104 -21.69 -20.14 -3.32
N PRO A 105 -22.81 -20.83 -3.60
CA PRO A 105 -24.16 -20.27 -3.50
C PRO A 105 -24.55 -19.88 -2.07
#